data_AF-A0A2G6E102-F1
#
_entry.id   AF-A0A2G6E102-F1
#
_cell.length_a   1.000
_cell.length_b   1.000
_cell.length_c   1.000
_cell.angle_alpha   90.00
_cell.angle_beta   90.00
_cell.angle_gamma   90.00
#
_symmetry.space_group_name_H-M   'P 1'
#
loop_
_entity.id
_entity.type
_entity.pdbx_description
1 polymer ?
#
loop_
_entity_poly.entity_id
_entity_poly.type
_entity_poly.pdbx_seq_one_letter_code
_entity_poly.pdbx_strand_id
1 'polypeptide(L)'
;MSILKKKIWAKAEYEAFINNVKYLADKNGTSIGQLQRLIGRHNIFRKDVLRPSDKLITKISEFFKVPPEWLCENHGPTPAIPYGEYQPTHKGVKGLCHRLGELRGRIGFKNAKSFSEDLGINYSTYVNYEKNVAPPYDLLLKIHAKYPGVIDFHWLITGEERQDQPTHQPVNLSGLNETDIERLNNVAFILRQQHPLYTAALEQNIDAFHAALKNENKRATLGTPLTTRQRQTEPP
;
A
#
# COMPACT_ATOMS: atom_id res chain seq x y z
N MET A 1 -1.38 -31.14 33.92
CA MET A 1 -0.01 -31.50 33.46
C MET A 1 0.78 -30.22 33.29
N SER A 2 1.93 -30.07 33.97
CA SER A 2 2.83 -28.92 33.74
C SER A 2 3.46 -29.11 32.36
N ILE A 3 3.04 -28.29 31.39
CA ILE A 3 3.42 -28.40 29.96
C ILE A 3 4.93 -28.16 29.76
N LEU A 4 5.59 -27.51 30.72
CA LEU A 4 7.01 -27.17 30.66
C LEU A 4 7.78 -27.95 31.72
N LYS A 5 8.32 -29.13 31.33
CA LYS A 5 9.31 -29.89 32.14
C LYS A 5 10.34 -28.92 32.74
N LYS A 6 10.85 -29.20 33.94
CA LYS A 6 11.85 -28.38 34.68
C LYS A 6 13.23 -28.34 33.98
N LYS A 7 13.28 -28.03 32.69
CA LYS A 7 14.50 -27.75 31.94
C LYS A 7 14.86 -26.29 32.22
N ILE A 8 16.09 -26.05 32.65
CA ILE A 8 16.70 -24.71 32.63
C ILE A 8 16.85 -24.35 31.16
N TRP A 9 16.36 -23.18 30.75
CA TRP A 9 16.51 -22.78 29.36
C TRP A 9 17.97 -22.44 29.07
N ALA A 10 18.44 -22.82 27.89
CA ALA A 10 19.69 -22.32 27.38
C ALA A 10 19.59 -20.81 27.16
N LYS A 11 20.72 -20.10 27.25
CA LYS A 11 20.79 -18.65 27.00
C LYS A 11 20.11 -18.26 25.66
N ALA A 12 20.31 -19.07 24.62
CA ALA A 12 19.69 -18.86 23.30
C ALA A 12 18.16 -19.00 23.32
N GLU A 13 17.60 -19.96 24.07
CA GLU A 13 16.14 -20.14 24.23
C GLU A 13 15.53 -18.93 24.97
N TYR A 14 16.22 -18.41 25.99
CA TYR A 14 15.81 -17.20 26.69
C TYR A 14 15.86 -15.95 25.80
N GLU A 15 16.94 -15.77 25.04
CA GLU A 15 17.05 -14.65 24.10
C GLU A 15 15.97 -14.70 23.01
N ALA A 16 15.64 -15.89 22.50
CA ALA A 16 14.54 -16.08 21.55
C ALA A 16 13.19 -15.64 22.15
N PHE A 17 12.88 -16.08 23.38
CA PHE A 17 11.69 -15.63 24.10
C PHE A 17 11.63 -14.10 24.25
N ILE A 18 12.73 -13.47 24.64
CA ILE A 18 12.78 -12.00 24.78
C ILE A 18 12.55 -11.30 23.44
N ASN A 19 13.10 -11.84 22.36
CA ASN A 19 12.89 -11.29 21.01
C ASN A 19 11.44 -11.46 20.56
N ASN A 20 10.81 -12.61 20.81
CA ASN A 20 9.40 -12.86 20.53
C ASN A 20 8.50 -11.87 21.29
N VAL A 21 8.77 -11.65 22.58
CA VAL A 21 8.02 -10.70 23.42
C VAL A 21 8.18 -9.26 22.94
N LYS A 22 9.40 -8.84 22.58
CA LYS A 22 9.66 -7.50 22.01
C LYS A 22 8.94 -7.30 20.69
N TYR A 23 8.98 -8.30 19.82
CA TYR A 23 8.29 -8.28 18.54
C TYR A 23 6.77 -8.14 18.72
N LEU A 24 6.16 -8.90 19.63
CA LEU A 24 4.74 -8.76 19.94
C LEU A 24 4.40 -7.38 20.53
N ALA A 25 5.27 -6.84 21.38
CA ALA A 25 5.08 -5.50 21.94
C ALA A 25 5.10 -4.42 20.85
N ASP A 26 6.07 -4.47 19.93
CA ASP A 26 6.17 -3.56 18.78
C ASP A 26 4.94 -3.66 17.87
N LYS A 27 4.56 -4.89 17.48
CA LYS A 27 3.40 -5.16 16.63
C LYS A 27 2.08 -4.64 17.22
N ASN A 28 1.94 -4.66 18.55
CA ASN A 28 0.74 -4.19 19.24
C ASN A 28 0.85 -2.73 19.74
N GLY A 29 1.89 -1.99 19.33
CA GLY A 29 2.11 -0.61 19.78
C GLY A 29 2.25 -0.47 21.30
N THR A 30 2.65 -1.55 21.99
CA THR A 30 2.81 -1.59 23.45
C THR A 30 4.24 -1.23 23.80
N SER A 31 4.44 -0.12 24.52
CA SER A 31 5.77 0.26 24.98
C SER A 31 6.34 -0.77 25.98
N ILE A 32 7.67 -0.92 26.02
CA ILE A 32 8.35 -1.80 26.98
C ILE A 32 7.96 -1.43 28.43
N GLY A 33 7.77 -0.14 28.74
CA GLY A 33 7.33 0.30 30.06
C GLY A 33 5.88 -0.07 30.39
N GLN A 34 4.98 -0.17 29.40
CA GLN A 34 3.63 -0.71 29.62
C GLN A 34 3.70 -2.23 29.83
N LEU A 35 4.50 -2.92 29.03
CA LEU A 35 4.72 -4.36 29.16
C LEU A 35 5.25 -4.71 30.56
N GLN A 36 6.26 -3.98 31.06
CA GLN A 36 6.81 -4.14 32.41
C GLN A 36 5.76 -3.90 33.50
N ARG A 37 4.88 -2.90 33.33
CA ARG A 37 3.78 -2.64 34.28
C ARG A 37 2.77 -3.79 34.30
N LEU A 38 2.41 -4.31 33.12
CA LEU A 38 1.42 -5.38 32.96
C LEU A 38 1.90 -6.72 33.52
N ILE A 39 3.19 -6.98 33.34
CA ILE A 39 3.86 -8.18 33.82
C ILE A 39 4.20 -8.09 35.32
N GLY A 40 4.14 -6.89 35.91
CA GLY A 40 4.51 -6.62 37.31
C GLY A 40 6.04 -6.55 37.50
N ARG A 41 6.51 -6.54 38.75
CA ARG A 41 7.96 -6.50 39.09
C ARG A 41 8.77 -7.72 38.60
N HIS A 42 8.17 -8.61 37.82
CA HIS A 42 8.89 -9.66 37.11
C HIS A 42 9.80 -9.01 36.08
N ASN A 43 11.06 -8.85 36.47
CA ASN A 43 12.07 -8.18 35.68
C ASN A 43 12.54 -9.13 34.57
N ILE A 44 11.68 -9.29 33.55
CA ILE A 44 11.87 -10.20 32.42
C ILE A 44 13.10 -9.90 31.57
N PHE A 45 13.80 -8.80 31.80
CA PHE A 45 15.04 -8.46 31.10
C PHE A 45 16.29 -8.63 31.97
N ARG A 46 16.16 -9.28 33.13
CA ARG A 46 17.31 -9.65 33.96
C ARG A 46 18.09 -10.78 33.33
N LYS A 47 19.34 -10.50 32.95
CA LYS A 47 20.27 -11.46 32.32
C LYS A 47 20.58 -12.67 33.22
N ASP A 48 20.33 -12.52 34.52
CA ASP A 48 20.53 -13.48 35.59
C ASP A 48 19.38 -14.51 35.73
N VAL A 49 18.22 -14.27 35.10
CA VAL A 49 17.07 -15.18 35.16
C VAL A 49 17.00 -15.98 33.87
N LEU A 50 17.55 -17.20 33.88
CA LEU A 50 17.60 -18.04 32.68
C LEU A 50 16.24 -18.62 32.26
N ARG A 51 15.19 -18.58 33.09
CA ARG A 51 13.85 -19.08 32.72
C ARG A 51 12.72 -18.19 33.23
N PRO A 52 11.81 -17.72 32.35
CA PRO A 52 10.57 -17.07 32.75
C PRO A 52 9.67 -18.05 33.53
N SER A 53 8.95 -17.58 34.54
CA SER A 53 7.99 -18.44 35.25
C SER A 53 6.82 -18.83 34.34
N ASP A 54 6.26 -20.04 34.52
CA ASP A 54 5.12 -20.47 33.69
C ASP A 54 3.94 -19.48 33.81
N LYS A 55 3.70 -18.92 35.01
CA LYS A 55 2.70 -17.87 35.26
C LYS A 55 2.92 -16.62 34.41
N LEU A 56 4.18 -16.25 34.19
CA LEU A 56 4.55 -15.11 33.37
C LEU A 56 4.29 -15.40 31.88
N ILE A 57 4.71 -16.58 31.41
CA ILE A 57 4.49 -17.00 30.02
C ILE A 57 2.99 -17.01 29.72
N THR A 58 2.17 -17.57 30.60
CA THR A 58 0.70 -17.57 30.47
C THR A 58 0.13 -16.15 30.41
N LYS A 59 0.55 -15.24 31.30
CA LYS A 59 0.07 -13.84 31.27
C LYS A 59 0.41 -13.12 29.97
N ILE A 60 1.63 -13.29 29.46
CA ILE A 60 2.06 -12.69 28.19
C ILE A 60 1.27 -13.30 27.03
N SER A 61 1.10 -14.62 27.04
CA SER A 61 0.31 -15.37 26.06
C SER A 61 -1.14 -14.89 26.00
N GLU A 62 -1.80 -14.75 27.15
CA GLU A 62 -3.17 -14.22 27.26
C GLU A 62 -3.25 -12.76 26.78
N PHE A 63 -2.29 -11.92 27.18
CA PHE A 63 -2.28 -10.51 26.80
C PHE A 63 -2.16 -10.31 25.28
N PHE A 64 -1.27 -11.05 24.63
CA PHE A 64 -1.07 -10.96 23.18
C PHE A 64 -1.93 -11.92 22.37
N LYS A 65 -2.76 -12.75 23.02
CA LYS A 65 -3.58 -13.80 22.40
C LYS A 65 -2.76 -14.75 21.51
N VAL A 66 -1.58 -15.14 21.98
CA VAL A 66 -0.71 -16.13 21.28
C VAL A 66 -0.55 -17.39 22.14
N PRO A 67 -0.39 -18.59 21.56
CA PRO A 67 -0.11 -19.80 22.34
C PRO A 67 1.17 -19.67 23.18
N PRO A 68 1.22 -20.21 24.42
CA PRO A 68 2.43 -20.20 25.25
C PRO A 68 3.64 -20.86 24.59
N GLU A 69 3.41 -21.90 23.80
CA GLU A 69 4.43 -22.64 23.05
C GLU A 69 5.14 -21.74 22.05
N TRP A 70 4.37 -20.89 21.36
CA TRP A 70 4.90 -19.97 20.36
C TRP A 70 5.90 -18.98 20.97
N LEU A 71 5.66 -18.50 22.20
CA LEU A 71 6.60 -17.62 22.90
C LEU A 71 7.95 -18.28 23.17
N CYS A 72 7.95 -19.61 23.35
CA CYS A 72 9.12 -20.39 23.73
C CYS A 72 9.87 -20.98 22.53
N GLU A 73 9.26 -20.98 21.35
CA GLU A 73 9.87 -21.45 20.10
C GLU A 73 10.84 -20.44 19.50
N ASN A 74 11.94 -20.93 18.93
CA ASN A 74 12.90 -20.10 18.22
C ASN A 74 12.45 -19.92 16.76
N HIS A 75 11.72 -18.83 16.50
CA HIS A 75 11.22 -18.50 15.17
C HIS A 75 12.21 -17.68 14.32
N GLY A 76 13.46 -17.52 14.78
CA GLY A 76 14.43 -16.64 14.13
C GLY A 76 14.11 -15.15 14.33
N PRO A 77 14.75 -14.24 13.56
CA PRO A 77 14.64 -12.79 13.77
C PRO A 77 13.29 -12.18 13.36
N THR A 78 12.39 -12.96 12.76
CA THR A 78 11.06 -12.47 12.34
C THR A 78 10.07 -13.64 12.34
N PRO A 79 9.37 -13.87 13.46
CA PRO A 79 8.46 -14.99 13.59
C PRO A 79 7.25 -14.88 12.67
N ALA A 80 6.97 -15.93 11.87
CA ALA A 80 5.68 -16.08 11.20
C ALA A 80 4.60 -16.37 12.25
N ILE A 81 3.58 -15.51 12.36
CA ILE A 81 2.46 -15.71 13.28
C ILE A 81 1.42 -16.61 12.58
N PRO A 82 0.87 -17.64 13.25
CA PRO A 82 -0.02 -18.62 12.62
C PRO A 82 -1.48 -18.18 12.39
N TYR A 83 -1.83 -16.89 12.47
CA TYR A 83 -3.20 -16.44 12.15
C TYR A 83 -3.24 -15.21 11.25
N GLY A 84 -4.10 -15.32 10.23
CA GLY A 84 -4.24 -14.41 9.10
C GLY A 84 -4.65 -13.00 9.49
N GLU A 85 -3.68 -12.10 9.46
CA GLU A 85 -3.91 -10.66 9.35
C GLU A 85 -2.65 -10.06 8.73
N TYR A 86 -2.86 -9.35 7.62
CA TYR A 86 -1.83 -8.75 6.77
C TYR A 86 -0.76 -8.02 7.60
N GLN A 87 0.49 -8.49 7.55
CA GLN A 87 1.64 -7.77 8.05
C GLN A 87 2.66 -7.63 6.91
N PRO A 88 3.23 -6.43 6.69
CA PRO A 88 4.21 -6.19 5.66
C PRO A 88 5.50 -6.92 6.03
N THR A 89 5.74 -8.07 5.41
CA THR A 89 6.87 -8.96 5.71
C THR A 89 8.06 -8.72 4.79
N HIS A 90 8.65 -7.52 4.80
CA HIS A 90 10.01 -7.34 4.28
C HIS A 90 10.74 -6.23 5.03
N LYS A 91 11.90 -6.55 5.62
CA LYS A 91 12.85 -5.54 6.11
C LYS A 91 13.13 -4.54 4.98
N GLY A 92 12.58 -3.34 5.08
CA GLY A 92 12.75 -2.26 4.10
C GLY A 92 11.46 -1.81 3.41
N VAL A 93 10.37 -2.58 3.44
CA VAL A 93 9.09 -2.17 2.83
C VAL A 93 8.30 -1.34 3.84
N LYS A 94 8.33 -0.02 3.63
CA LYS A 94 7.54 0.96 4.39
C LYS A 94 6.06 0.59 4.32
N GLY A 95 5.37 0.51 5.45
CA GLY A 95 3.95 0.16 5.51
C GLY A 95 3.04 1.19 4.82
N LEU A 96 1.77 0.82 4.59
CA LEU A 96 0.77 1.65 3.90
C LEU A 96 0.67 3.08 4.46
N CYS A 97 0.69 3.24 5.79
CA CYS A 97 0.64 4.53 6.47
C CYS A 97 1.83 5.43 6.10
N HIS A 98 3.03 4.86 6.04
CA HIS A 98 4.22 5.58 5.61
C HIS A 98 4.14 5.92 4.11
N ARG A 99 3.67 5.00 3.27
CA ARG A 99 3.51 5.25 1.83
C ARG A 99 2.48 6.33 1.55
N LEU A 100 1.43 6.47 2.37
CA LEU A 100 0.49 7.60 2.30
C LEU A 100 1.20 8.95 2.50
N GLY A 101 2.14 9.04 3.45
CA GLY A 101 2.92 10.25 3.66
C GLY A 101 3.87 10.56 2.49
N GLU A 102 4.51 9.54 1.93
CA GLU A 102 5.34 9.69 0.72
C GLU A 102 4.51 10.12 -0.48
N LEU A 103 3.35 9.49 -0.67
CA LEU A 103 2.40 9.79 -1.73
C LEU A 103 2.02 11.26 -1.72
N ARG A 104 1.66 11.80 -0.54
CA ARG A 104 1.36 13.22 -0.38
C ARG A 104 2.51 14.11 -0.84
N GLY A 105 3.75 13.73 -0.50
CA GLY A 105 4.95 14.41 -0.97
C GLY A 105 5.12 14.33 -2.49
N ARG A 106 4.90 13.16 -3.10
CA ARG A 106 4.95 12.94 -4.56
C ARG A 106 3.92 13.79 -5.32
N ILE A 107 2.75 14.04 -4.74
CA ILE A 107 1.70 14.89 -5.33
C ILE A 107 2.03 16.39 -5.16
N GLY A 108 2.98 16.76 -4.27
CA GLY A 108 3.44 18.13 -4.07
C GLY A 108 2.85 18.85 -2.85
N PHE A 109 2.11 18.16 -2.00
CA PHE A 109 1.54 18.75 -0.79
C PHE A 109 2.55 18.80 0.36
N LYS A 110 2.93 20.02 0.75
CA LYS A 110 3.92 20.26 1.82
C LYS A 110 3.47 19.79 3.20
N ASN A 111 2.16 19.81 3.47
CA ASN A 111 1.63 19.46 4.78
C ASN A 111 0.36 18.60 4.66
N ALA A 112 0.11 17.79 5.69
CA ALA A 112 -1.06 16.91 5.79
C ALA A 112 -2.40 17.67 5.78
N LYS A 113 -2.41 18.91 6.28
CA LYS A 113 -3.62 19.75 6.33
C LYS A 113 -4.14 20.09 4.93
N SER A 114 -3.30 20.68 4.08
CA SER A 114 -3.65 21.04 2.71
C SER A 114 -4.10 19.83 1.89
N PHE A 115 -3.45 18.68 2.06
CA PHE A 115 -3.85 17.44 1.37
C PHE A 115 -5.20 16.92 1.87
N SER A 116 -5.44 16.96 3.18
CA SER A 116 -6.74 16.54 3.75
C SER A 116 -7.89 17.46 3.33
N GLU A 117 -7.65 18.77 3.27
CA GLU A 117 -8.62 19.76 2.78
C GLU A 117 -8.93 19.54 1.31
N ASP A 118 -7.91 19.30 0.48
CA ASP A 118 -8.11 18.98 -0.92
C ASP A 118 -8.89 17.68 -1.10
N LEU A 119 -8.58 16.62 -0.33
CA LEU A 119 -9.37 15.38 -0.33
C LEU A 119 -10.76 15.53 0.29
N GLY A 120 -11.09 16.65 0.92
CA GLY A 120 -12.35 16.84 1.65
C GLY A 120 -12.52 15.85 2.80
N ILE A 121 -11.46 15.61 3.56
CA ILE A 121 -11.46 14.76 4.77
C ILE A 121 -10.96 15.58 5.97
N ASN A 122 -11.39 15.21 7.18
CA ASN A 122 -10.91 15.90 8.38
C ASN A 122 -9.39 15.69 8.56
N TYR A 123 -8.68 16.77 8.85
CA TYR A 123 -7.24 16.76 9.07
C TYR A 123 -6.79 15.75 10.14
N SER A 124 -7.46 15.68 11.29
CA SER A 124 -7.07 14.77 12.37
C SER A 124 -7.22 13.31 11.94
N THR A 125 -8.28 13.01 11.20
CA THR A 125 -8.52 11.69 10.61
C THR A 125 -7.40 11.31 9.63
N TYR A 126 -7.00 12.23 8.74
CA TYR A 126 -5.91 11.96 7.81
C TYR A 126 -4.56 11.73 8.52
N VAL A 127 -4.24 12.54 9.53
CA VAL A 127 -2.98 12.39 10.30
C VAL A 127 -2.93 11.03 11.02
N ASN A 128 -4.06 10.51 11.48
CA ASN A 128 -4.10 9.18 12.07
C ASN A 128 -3.73 8.09 11.05
N TYR A 129 -4.13 8.28 9.78
CA TYR A 129 -3.77 7.36 8.70
C TYR A 129 -2.30 7.38 8.34
N GLU A 130 -1.64 8.55 8.36
CA GLU A 130 -0.18 8.61 8.15
C GLU A 130 0.60 7.99 9.31
N LYS A 131 0.07 8.07 10.55
CA LYS A 131 0.77 7.58 11.72
C LYS A 131 0.76 6.07 11.81
N ASN A 132 -0.41 5.47 12.07
CA ASN A 132 -0.49 4.03 12.39
C ASN A 132 -1.88 3.42 12.14
N VAL A 133 -2.88 4.20 11.73
CA VAL A 133 -4.23 3.68 11.49
C VAL A 133 -4.36 3.31 10.03
N ALA A 134 -4.79 2.08 9.74
CA ALA A 134 -5.02 1.68 8.36
C ALA A 134 -6.15 2.56 7.75
N PRO A 135 -5.91 3.24 6.63
CA PRO A 135 -6.95 4.00 5.94
C PRO A 135 -8.03 3.04 5.41
N PRO A 136 -9.31 3.47 5.39
CA PRO A 136 -10.36 2.70 4.73
C PRO A 136 -10.12 2.65 3.22
N TYR A 137 -10.55 1.56 2.57
CA TYR A 137 -10.37 1.35 1.13
C TYR A 137 -10.97 2.49 0.29
N ASP A 138 -12.14 3.02 0.70
CA ASP A 138 -12.80 4.14 0.04
C ASP A 138 -11.93 5.40 -0.06
N LEU A 139 -11.09 5.65 0.97
CA LEU A 139 -10.15 6.77 0.92
C LEU A 139 -9.08 6.54 -0.14
N LEU A 140 -8.56 5.32 -0.25
CA LEU A 140 -7.54 4.99 -1.25
C LEU A 140 -8.10 5.15 -2.66
N LEU A 141 -9.33 4.69 -2.90
CA LEU A 141 -10.04 4.90 -4.16
C LEU A 141 -10.26 6.39 -4.45
N LYS A 142 -10.68 7.17 -3.44
CA LYS A 142 -10.86 8.63 -3.58
C LYS A 142 -9.56 9.32 -3.98
N ILE A 143 -8.44 8.93 -3.37
CA ILE A 143 -7.11 9.44 -3.71
C ILE A 143 -6.75 9.09 -5.17
N HIS A 144 -6.94 7.83 -5.57
CA HIS A 144 -6.64 7.38 -6.93
C HIS A 144 -7.49 8.10 -7.98
N ALA A 145 -8.79 8.25 -7.73
CA ALA A 145 -9.71 8.96 -8.61
C ALA A 145 -9.37 10.45 -8.74
N LYS A 146 -8.89 11.07 -7.65
CA LYS A 146 -8.56 12.50 -7.64
C LYS A 146 -7.23 12.83 -8.35
N TYR A 147 -6.25 11.93 -8.30
CA TYR A 147 -4.95 12.14 -8.94
C TYR A 147 -4.62 11.01 -9.92
N PRO A 148 -5.39 10.90 -11.03
CA PRO A 148 -5.18 9.85 -12.02
C PRO A 148 -3.79 10.01 -12.68
N GLY A 149 -3.11 8.89 -12.90
CA GLY A 149 -1.79 8.85 -13.55
C GLY A 149 -0.61 9.33 -12.71
N VAL A 150 -0.84 10.00 -11.58
CA VAL A 150 0.22 10.39 -10.63
C VAL A 150 0.53 9.26 -9.65
N ILE A 151 -0.45 8.38 -9.41
CA ILE A 151 -0.41 7.40 -8.34
C ILE A 151 -0.50 5.98 -8.92
N ASP A 152 0.55 5.20 -8.70
CA ASP A 152 0.46 3.75 -8.86
C ASP A 152 -0.27 3.15 -7.65
N PHE A 153 -1.53 2.78 -7.86
CA PHE A 153 -2.37 2.18 -6.83
C PHE A 153 -1.81 0.85 -6.33
N HIS A 154 -1.13 0.09 -7.19
CA HIS A 154 -0.47 -1.15 -6.81
C HIS A 154 0.64 -0.85 -5.81
N TRP A 155 1.54 0.08 -6.13
CA TRP A 155 2.61 0.53 -5.22
C TRP A 155 2.06 1.02 -3.87
N LEU A 156 0.94 1.75 -3.86
CA LEU A 156 0.36 2.23 -2.62
C LEU A 156 -0.01 1.08 -1.67
N ILE A 157 -0.61 0.01 -2.21
CA ILE A 157 -1.11 -1.14 -1.44
C ILE A 157 0.00 -2.13 -1.09
N THR A 158 0.86 -2.47 -2.05
CA THR A 158 1.89 -3.52 -1.90
C THR A 158 3.22 -2.94 -1.42
N GLY A 159 3.55 -1.73 -1.86
CA GLY A 159 4.88 -1.14 -1.71
C GLY A 159 5.85 -1.51 -2.83
N GLU A 160 5.38 -2.28 -3.82
CA GLU A 160 6.17 -2.69 -4.97
C GLU A 160 6.00 -1.68 -6.10
N GLU A 161 7.09 -1.05 -6.52
CA GLU A 161 7.08 -0.25 -7.74
C GLU A 161 7.03 -1.19 -8.94
N ARG A 162 6.10 -0.93 -9.87
CA ARG A 162 6.09 -1.66 -11.15
C ARG A 162 7.36 -1.30 -11.90
N GLN A 163 8.24 -2.29 -12.09
CA GLN A 163 9.48 -2.11 -12.86
C GLN A 163 9.20 -1.74 -14.32
N ASP A 164 7.99 -2.06 -14.80
CA ASP A 164 7.59 -1.94 -16.20
C ASP A 164 6.47 -0.93 -16.42
N GLN A 165 6.40 0.19 -15.68
CA GLN A 165 5.46 1.23 -16.11
C GLN A 165 5.88 1.69 -17.52
N PRO A 166 5.08 1.41 -18.57
CA PRO A 166 5.30 2.04 -19.85
C PRO A 166 5.13 3.52 -19.55
N THR A 167 6.18 4.30 -19.79
CA THR A 167 6.01 5.74 -19.95
C THR A 167 4.79 5.93 -20.84
N HIS A 168 3.85 6.79 -20.46
CA HIS A 168 2.72 7.20 -21.31
C HIS A 168 3.25 7.94 -22.56
N GLN A 169 4.17 7.33 -23.31
CA GLN A 169 4.36 7.66 -24.70
C GLN A 169 3.04 7.29 -25.38
N PRO A 170 2.43 8.24 -26.13
CA PRO A 170 1.29 7.89 -26.95
C PRO A 170 1.69 6.67 -27.78
N VAL A 171 0.91 5.60 -27.67
CA VAL A 171 1.14 4.39 -28.47
C VAL A 171 1.22 4.86 -29.91
N ASN A 172 2.39 4.69 -30.53
CA ASN A 172 2.56 5.10 -31.91
C ASN A 172 1.79 4.11 -32.78
N LEU A 173 0.51 4.41 -33.02
CA LEU A 173 -0.43 3.57 -33.77
C LEU A 173 -0.09 3.51 -35.27
N SER A 174 0.92 4.26 -35.75
CA SER A 174 1.31 4.31 -37.16
C SER A 174 1.91 2.99 -37.70
N GLY A 175 2.12 1.99 -36.85
CA GLY A 175 2.65 0.68 -37.23
C GLY A 175 1.73 -0.53 -37.03
N LEU A 176 0.46 -0.33 -36.65
CA LEU A 176 -0.47 -1.46 -36.50
C LEU A 176 -0.80 -2.04 -37.87
N ASN A 177 -0.45 -3.32 -38.06
CA ASN A 177 -0.89 -4.05 -39.25
C ASN A 177 -2.34 -4.54 -39.07
N GLU A 178 -2.94 -5.02 -40.15
CA GLU A 178 -4.33 -5.50 -40.18
C GLU A 178 -4.58 -6.64 -39.19
N THR A 179 -3.54 -7.44 -38.91
CA THR A 179 -3.56 -8.55 -37.94
C THR A 179 -3.61 -8.06 -36.49
N ASP A 180 -2.97 -6.93 -36.18
CA ASP A 180 -3.03 -6.32 -34.85
C ASP A 180 -4.38 -5.67 -34.58
N ILE A 181 -5.03 -5.12 -35.62
CA ILE A 181 -6.41 -4.62 -35.54
C ILE A 181 -7.38 -5.77 -35.23
N GLU A 182 -7.21 -6.92 -35.89
CA GLU A 182 -8.03 -8.11 -35.65
C GLU A 182 -7.83 -8.68 -34.24
N ARG A 183 -6.60 -8.69 -33.73
CA ARG A 183 -6.30 -9.06 -32.34
C ARG A 183 -6.95 -8.12 -31.33
N LEU A 184 -6.88 -6.81 -31.56
CA LEU A 184 -7.53 -5.81 -30.71
C LEU A 184 -9.05 -5.97 -30.70
N ASN A 185 -9.66 -6.26 -31.85
CA ASN A 185 -11.09 -6.55 -31.95
C ASN A 185 -11.49 -7.80 -31.18
N ASN A 186 -10.67 -8.86 -31.23
CA ASN A 186 -10.90 -10.09 -30.46
C ASN A 186 -10.78 -9.84 -28.94
N VAL A 187 -9.79 -9.07 -28.49
CA VAL A 187 -9.65 -8.71 -27.08
C VAL A 187 -10.84 -7.86 -26.62
N ALA A 188 -11.25 -6.87 -27.41
CA ALA A 188 -12.43 -6.06 -27.12
C ALA A 188 -13.71 -6.93 -27.05
N PHE A 189 -13.84 -7.94 -27.91
CA PHE A 189 -14.94 -8.90 -27.87
C PHE A 189 -14.95 -9.72 -26.57
N ILE A 190 -13.79 -10.23 -26.13
CA ILE A 190 -13.69 -11.00 -24.87
C ILE A 190 -14.02 -10.11 -23.67
N LEU A 191 -13.50 -8.88 -23.63
CA LEU A 191 -13.80 -7.91 -22.57
C LEU A 191 -15.29 -7.55 -22.54
N ARG A 192 -15.94 -7.48 -23.71
CA ARG A 192 -17.38 -7.26 -23.82
C ARG A 192 -18.21 -8.37 -23.19
N GLN A 193 -17.79 -9.62 -23.37
CA GLN A 193 -18.48 -10.77 -22.77
C GLN A 193 -18.31 -10.83 -21.24
N GLN A 194 -17.16 -10.40 -20.72
CA GLN A 194 -16.85 -10.52 -19.30
C GLN A 194 -17.32 -9.33 -18.45
N HIS A 195 -17.41 -8.12 -19.01
CA HIS A 195 -17.68 -6.90 -18.26
C HIS A 195 -18.66 -5.93 -18.96
N PRO A 196 -19.95 -6.31 -19.11
CA PRO A 196 -20.93 -5.56 -19.91
C PRO A 196 -21.27 -4.15 -19.41
N LEU A 197 -20.93 -3.79 -18.17
CA LEU A 197 -21.13 -2.43 -17.65
C LEU A 197 -19.98 -1.48 -18.01
N TYR A 198 -18.77 -1.99 -18.22
CA TYR A 198 -17.62 -1.16 -18.61
C TYR A 198 -17.61 -0.85 -20.11
N THR A 199 -18.32 -1.65 -20.91
CA THR A 199 -18.34 -1.54 -22.38
C THR A 199 -19.10 -0.32 -22.84
N ALA A 200 -20.20 0.05 -22.19
CA ALA A 200 -21.01 1.20 -22.61
C ALA A 200 -20.24 2.52 -22.52
N ALA A 201 -19.49 2.72 -21.42
CA ALA A 201 -18.64 3.90 -21.26
C ALA A 201 -17.45 3.90 -22.26
N LEU A 202 -16.87 2.73 -22.52
CA LEU A 202 -15.80 2.59 -23.51
C LEU A 202 -16.31 2.86 -24.93
N GLU A 203 -17.48 2.37 -25.30
CA GLU A 203 -18.14 2.59 -26.59
C GLU A 203 -18.47 4.07 -26.80
N GLN A 204 -19.00 4.74 -25.78
CA GLN A 204 -19.26 6.17 -25.83
C GLN A 204 -17.98 6.99 -26.08
N ASN A 205 -16.85 6.58 -25.48
CA ASN A 205 -15.55 7.22 -25.70
C ASN A 205 -15.00 6.94 -27.11
N ILE A 206 -15.16 5.71 -27.62
CA ILE A 206 -14.76 5.33 -28.99
C ILE A 206 -15.56 6.13 -30.03
N ASP A 207 -16.87 6.26 -29.84
CA ASP A 207 -17.74 7.03 -30.73
C ASP A 207 -17.38 8.53 -30.72
N ALA A 208 -17.14 9.09 -29.53
CA ALA A 208 -16.67 10.47 -29.39
C ALA A 208 -15.34 10.72 -30.11
N PHE A 209 -14.41 9.75 -30.03
CA PHE A 209 -13.12 9.82 -30.72
C PHE A 209 -13.27 9.75 -32.25
N HIS A 210 -14.09 8.84 -32.77
CA HIS A 210 -14.36 8.77 -34.21
C HIS A 210 -15.05 10.03 -34.75
N ALA A 211 -15.97 10.62 -33.97
CA ALA A 211 -16.59 11.89 -34.32
C ALA A 211 -15.57 13.05 -34.38
N ALA A 212 -14.62 13.08 -33.43
CA ALA A 212 -13.52 14.05 -33.43
C ALA A 212 -12.63 13.92 -34.67
N LEU A 213 -12.18 12.70 -35.01
CA LEU A 213 -11.38 12.44 -36.21
C LEU A 213 -12.11 12.83 -37.49
N LYS A 214 -13.41 12.54 -37.60
CA LYS A 214 -14.22 12.92 -38.77
C LYS A 214 -14.32 14.43 -38.91
N ASN A 215 -14.41 15.16 -37.80
CA ASN A 215 -14.43 16.62 -37.79
C ASN A 215 -13.07 17.22 -38.16
N GLU A 216 -11.97 16.62 -37.72
CA GLU A 216 -10.62 17.03 -38.07
C GLU A 216 -10.33 16.81 -39.56
N ASN A 217 -10.68 15.64 -40.10
CA ASN A 217 -10.56 15.36 -41.54
C ASN A 217 -11.43 16.32 -42.38
N LYS A 218 -12.65 16.64 -41.93
CA LYS A 218 -13.49 17.65 -42.59
C LYS A 218 -12.81 19.03 -42.60
N ARG A 219 -12.19 19.44 -41.49
CA ARG A 219 -11.44 20.70 -41.41
C ARG A 219 -10.24 20.71 -42.36
N ALA A 220 -9.51 19.61 -42.46
CA ALA A 220 -8.40 19.46 -43.40
C ALA A 220 -8.87 19.56 -44.87
N THR A 221 -10.02 18.96 -45.21
CA THR A 221 -10.58 19.03 -46.57
C THR A 221 -11.17 20.40 -46.94
N LEU A 222 -11.61 21.18 -45.94
CA LEU A 222 -12.20 22.50 -46.16
C LEU A 222 -11.16 23.63 -46.30
N GLY A 223 -9.86 23.30 -46.23
CA GLY A 223 -8.80 24.20 -46.65
C GLY A 223 -8.75 25.54 -45.91
N THR A 224 -9.23 25.63 -44.66
CA THR A 224 -9.03 26.83 -43.86
C THR A 224 -7.53 26.92 -43.53
N PRO A 225 -6.80 27.92 -44.06
CA PRO A 225 -5.41 28.10 -43.71
C PRO A 225 -5.33 28.32 -42.20
N LEU A 226 -4.51 27.54 -41.51
CA LEU A 226 -4.12 27.85 -40.13
C LEU A 226 -3.58 29.28 -40.15
N THR A 227 -4.33 30.21 -39.57
CA THR A 227 -3.88 31.57 -39.36
C THR A 227 -2.65 31.51 -38.47
N THR A 228 -1.47 31.63 -39.09
CA THR A 228 -0.19 31.84 -38.46
C THR A 228 -0.33 33.01 -37.49
N ARG A 229 -0.55 32.68 -36.21
CA ARG A 229 -0.71 33.67 -35.15
C ARG A 229 0.63 34.36 -34.97
N GLN A 230 0.62 35.64 -35.35
CA GLN A 230 1.67 36.65 -35.26
C GLN A 230 2.71 36.40 -34.17
N ARG A 231 3.97 36.29 -34.59
CA ARG A 231 5.13 36.66 -33.78
C ARG A 231 4.92 38.11 -33.33
N GLN A 232 4.56 38.32 -32.07
CA GLN A 232 4.69 39.64 -31.47
C GLN A 232 6.15 39.85 -31.09
N THR A 233 6.66 40.95 -31.62
CA THR A 233 7.96 41.56 -31.49
C THR A 233 8.28 41.97 -30.05
N GLU A 234 9.48 41.66 -29.58
CA GLU A 234 10.12 42.29 -28.42
C GLU A 234 10.43 43.78 -28.71
N PRO A 235 10.31 44.68 -27.73
CA PRO A 235 10.92 46.01 -27.79
C PRO A 235 12.28 46.06 -27.05
N PRO A 236 13.12 47.06 -27.37
CA PRO A 236 14.57 47.10 -27.08
C PRO A 236 14.95 47.35 -25.61
#